data_AF-A0A7S1CG69-F1
#
_entry.id   AF-A0A7S1CG69-F1
#
_cell.length_a   1.000
_cell.length_b   1.000
_cell.length_c   1.000
_cell.angle_alpha   90.00
_cell.angle_beta   90.00
_cell.angle_gamma   90.00
#
_symmetry.space_group_name_H-M   'P 1'
#
loop_
_entity.id
_entity.type
_entity.pdbx_description
1 polymer ?
#
loop_
_entity_poly.entity_id
_entity_poly.type
_entity_poly.pdbx_seq_one_letter_code
_entity_poly.pdbx_strand_id
1 'polypeptide(L)'
;TTAAVVAVLGLRTCTPPGPQPHECVESEGHDRDSLGLPGVQQQLLQALAAATAGRKPLVVVLINGGAISVGWAASSAAVGAILEAWYPGQEGGLAIADALFGDVAPAGRMPVTT
;
A
#
# COMPACT_ATOMS: atom_id res chain seq x y z
N THR A 1 18.91 -6.98 16.12
CA THR A 1 17.56 -6.86 15.53
C THR A 1 17.56 -5.69 14.58
N THR A 2 17.42 -5.94 13.27
CA THR A 2 17.43 -4.86 12.27
C THR A 2 16.02 -4.27 12.17
N ALA A 3 15.87 -3.00 12.52
CA ALA A 3 14.59 -2.29 12.41
C ALA A 3 14.27 -1.97 10.94
N ALA A 4 13.00 -2.14 10.54
CA ALA A 4 12.48 -1.77 9.22
C ALA A 4 11.60 -0.51 9.31
N VAL A 5 11.32 0.11 8.16
CA VAL A 5 10.28 1.12 8.02
C VAL A 5 9.13 0.50 7.23
N VAL A 6 7.90 0.61 7.74
CA VAL A 6 6.69 0.09 7.07
C VAL A 6 5.84 1.28 6.61
N ALA A 7 5.62 1.38 5.30
CA ALA A 7 4.75 2.38 4.69
C ALA A 7 3.42 1.72 4.27
N VAL A 8 2.31 2.18 4.85
CA VAL A 8 0.97 1.72 4.50
C VAL A 8 0.33 2.74 3.56
N LEU A 9 0.06 2.32 2.33
CA LEU A 9 -0.40 3.15 1.22
C LEU A 9 -1.61 2.48 0.54
N GLY A 10 -2.31 3.22 -0.32
CA GLY A 10 -3.30 2.63 -1.22
C GLY A 10 -4.48 3.54 -1.54
N LEU A 11 -5.66 2.92 -1.67
CA LEU A 11 -6.90 3.57 -2.07
C LEU A 11 -7.89 3.63 -0.92
N ARG A 12 -8.77 4.62 -0.97
CA ARG A 12 -9.89 4.75 -0.04
C ARG A 12 -11.19 4.88 -0.83
N THR A 13 -12.22 4.21 -0.35
CA THR A 13 -13.57 4.37 -0.91
C THR A 13 -14.17 5.69 -0.48
N CYS A 14 -15.05 6.22 -1.32
CA CYS A 14 -15.78 7.44 -1.01
C CYS A 14 -16.91 7.09 -0.04
N THR A 15 -16.70 7.36 1.26
CA THR A 15 -17.74 7.18 2.29
C THR A 15 -18.37 8.54 2.62
N PRO A 16 -19.65 8.78 2.30
CA PRO A 16 -20.37 9.94 2.81
C PRO A 16 -20.83 9.71 4.27
N PRO A 17 -20.84 10.72 5.17
CA PRO A 17 -20.22 12.05 5.13
C PRO A 17 -19.08 12.17 6.17
N GLY A 18 -17.82 12.19 5.71
CA GLY A 18 -16.67 12.55 6.55
C GLY A 18 -16.42 14.06 6.55
N PRO A 19 -15.94 14.66 7.65
CA PRO A 19 -15.80 16.12 7.81
C PRO A 19 -14.66 16.77 7.01
N GLN A 20 -13.91 16.03 6.19
CA GLN A 20 -12.79 16.61 5.44
C GLN A 20 -13.01 16.49 3.92
N PRO A 21 -12.52 17.47 3.13
CA PRO A 21 -12.49 17.42 1.68
C PRO A 21 -11.39 16.45 1.26
N HIS A 22 -11.62 15.17 1.46
CA HIS A 22 -10.68 14.16 1.06
C HIS A 22 -10.90 13.85 -0.43
N GLU A 23 -9.84 13.80 -1.23
CA GLU A 23 -9.88 13.47 -2.67
C GLU A 23 -10.46 12.06 -2.89
N CYS A 24 -11.70 11.98 -3.39
CA CYS A 24 -12.39 10.75 -3.75
C CYS A 24 -11.83 10.29 -5.11
N VAL A 25 -11.23 9.10 -5.15
CA VAL A 25 -10.53 8.62 -6.35
C VAL A 25 -11.31 7.53 -7.08
N GLU A 26 -12.10 6.73 -6.38
CA GLU A 26 -12.98 5.73 -7.00
C GLU A 26 -14.25 5.49 -6.18
N SER A 27 -15.38 5.32 -6.86
CA SER A 27 -16.65 4.86 -6.28
C SER A 27 -17.52 4.19 -7.34
N GLU A 28 -18.65 3.62 -6.93
CA GLU A 28 -19.68 3.23 -7.88
C GLU A 28 -20.08 4.45 -8.74
N GLY A 29 -20.00 4.30 -10.06
CA GLY A 29 -20.25 5.40 -11.01
C GLY A 29 -19.15 6.46 -11.11
N HIS A 30 -17.98 6.23 -10.50
CA HIS A 30 -16.82 7.12 -10.58
C HIS A 30 -15.53 6.31 -10.77
N ASP A 31 -15.05 6.30 -12.00
CA ASP A 31 -13.84 5.58 -12.40
C ASP A 31 -12.58 6.41 -12.14
N ARG A 32 -11.45 5.72 -11.97
CA ARG A 32 -10.12 6.36 -11.89
C ARG A 32 -9.57 6.69 -13.27
N ASP A 33 -8.92 7.84 -13.34
CA ASP A 33 -8.13 8.25 -14.52
C ASP A 33 -6.71 7.65 -14.52
N SER A 34 -6.26 7.07 -13.41
CA SER A 34 -4.90 6.53 -13.25
C SER A 34 -4.83 5.37 -12.25
N LEU A 35 -3.96 4.41 -12.53
CA LEU A 35 -3.60 3.33 -11.60
C LEU A 35 -2.48 3.72 -10.62
N GLY A 36 -1.93 4.94 -10.71
CA GLY A 36 -0.90 5.41 -9.79
C GLY A 36 -1.41 5.57 -8.35
N LEU A 37 -0.47 5.64 -7.40
CA LEU A 37 -0.79 6.02 -6.02
C LEU A 37 -1.36 7.45 -5.98
N PRO A 38 -2.52 7.68 -5.34
CA PRO A 38 -3.19 8.97 -5.38
C PRO A 38 -2.55 10.00 -4.46
N GLY A 39 -2.77 11.28 -4.78
CA GLY A 39 -2.27 12.42 -4.02
C GLY A 39 -0.74 12.40 -3.85
N VAL A 40 -0.29 12.64 -2.61
CA VAL A 40 1.15 12.75 -2.27
C VAL A 40 1.81 11.40 -1.96
N GLN A 41 1.08 10.28 -2.05
CA GLN A 41 1.58 8.98 -1.58
C GLN A 41 2.82 8.50 -2.36
N GLN A 42 2.88 8.74 -3.67
CA GLN A 42 4.07 8.42 -4.46
C GLN A 42 5.30 9.22 -4.03
N GLN A 43 5.11 10.51 -3.73
CA GLN A 43 6.17 11.40 -3.27
C GLN A 43 6.64 11.00 -1.87
N LEU A 44 5.71 10.65 -0.98
CA LEU A 44 6.01 10.11 0.34
C LEU A 44 6.84 8.83 0.24
N LEU A 45 6.45 7.90 -0.63
CA LEU A 45 7.17 6.64 -0.82
C LEU A 45 8.60 6.88 -1.32
N GLN A 46 8.78 7.80 -2.28
CA GLN A 46 10.09 8.21 -2.78
C GLN A 46 10.95 8.87 -1.69
N ALA A 47 10.36 9.73 -0.87
CA ALA A 47 11.05 10.38 0.24
C ALA A 47 11.48 9.38 1.31
N LEU A 48 10.62 8.41 1.64
CA LEU A 48 10.96 7.33 2.56
C LEU A 48 12.08 6.45 2.00
N ALA A 49 12.01 6.06 0.73
CA ALA A 49 13.06 5.29 0.09
C ALA A 49 14.42 6.00 0.12
N ALA A 50 14.44 7.31 -0.17
CA ALA A 50 15.65 8.11 -0.06
C ALA A 50 16.14 8.20 1.40
N ALA A 51 15.22 8.37 2.35
CA ALA A 51 15.54 8.43 3.78
C ALA A 51 16.02 7.10 4.35
N THR A 52 15.62 5.94 3.81
CA THR A 52 16.00 4.63 4.35
C THR A 52 17.11 3.94 3.56
N ALA A 53 17.42 4.42 2.36
CA ALA A 53 18.42 3.84 1.46
C ALA A 53 19.72 3.44 2.17
N GLY A 54 20.11 2.17 2.01
CA GLY A 54 21.34 1.60 2.57
C GLY A 54 21.38 1.45 4.10
N ARG A 55 20.31 1.84 4.82
CA ARG A 55 20.27 1.82 6.29
C ARG A 55 19.22 0.87 6.85
N LYS A 56 18.00 0.94 6.32
CA LYS A 56 16.87 0.12 6.77
C LYS A 56 16.07 -0.35 5.56
N PRO A 57 15.59 -1.60 5.54
CA PRO A 57 14.66 -2.02 4.52
C PRO A 57 13.35 -1.22 4.64
N LEU A 58 12.82 -0.77 3.51
CA LEU A 58 11.47 -0.22 3.39
C LEU A 58 10.51 -1.33 2.96
N VAL A 59 9.46 -1.55 3.73
CA VAL A 59 8.37 -2.46 3.40
C VAL A 59 7.15 -1.64 3.01
N VAL A 60 6.54 -1.93 1.87
CA VAL A 60 5.32 -1.28 1.40
C VAL A 60 4.15 -2.22 1.64
N VAL A 61 3.11 -1.74 2.32
CA VAL A 61 1.84 -2.46 2.49
C VAL A 61 0.77 -1.70 1.72
N LEU A 62 0.09 -2.39 0.81
CA LEU A 62 -0.96 -1.83 -0.04
C LEU A 62 -2.33 -2.23 0.46
N ILE A 63 -3.19 -1.23 0.69
CA ILE A 63 -4.58 -1.39 1.10
C ILE A 63 -5.46 -0.68 0.08
N ASN A 64 -6.17 -1.43 -0.76
CA ASN A 64 -6.93 -0.90 -1.88
C ASN A 64 -8.08 -1.81 -2.30
N GLY A 65 -9.09 -1.21 -2.96
CA GLY A 65 -10.22 -1.94 -3.56
C GLY A 65 -9.99 -2.32 -5.01
N GLY A 66 -9.13 -1.60 -5.71
CA GLY A 66 -8.76 -1.84 -7.10
C GLY A 66 -7.25 -1.87 -7.31
N ALA A 67 -6.86 -2.20 -8.54
CA ALA A 67 -5.49 -2.22 -9.02
C ALA A 67 -4.70 -0.92 -8.72
N ILE A 68 -3.44 -1.05 -8.27
CA ILE A 68 -2.46 0.04 -8.19
C ILE A 68 -1.18 -0.38 -8.92
N SER A 69 -0.60 0.54 -9.68
CA SER A 69 0.70 0.35 -10.31
C SER A 69 1.82 0.36 -9.26
N VAL A 70 2.56 -0.75 -9.19
CA VAL A 70 3.69 -0.94 -8.26
C VAL A 70 5.05 -0.86 -8.94
N GLY A 71 5.10 -0.50 -10.24
CA GLY A 71 6.32 -0.60 -11.05
C GLY A 71 7.53 0.13 -10.47
N TRP A 72 7.33 1.37 -10.00
CA TRP A 72 8.41 2.12 -9.34
C TRP A 72 8.89 1.43 -8.07
N ALA A 73 7.97 1.00 -7.20
CA ALA A 73 8.30 0.36 -5.93
C ALA A 73 9.03 -0.98 -6.15
N ALA A 74 8.57 -1.79 -7.10
CA ALA A 74 9.19 -3.07 -7.46
C ALA A 74 10.60 -2.93 -8.05
N SER A 75 10.89 -1.81 -8.73
CA SER A 75 12.22 -1.52 -9.28
C SER A 75 13.19 -0.85 -8.29
N SER A 76 12.70 -0.38 -7.15
CA SER A 76 13.50 0.42 -6.21
C SER A 76 14.32 -0.46 -5.28
N ALA A 77 15.65 -0.30 -5.30
CA ALA A 77 16.56 -1.06 -4.43
C ALA A 77 16.38 -0.78 -2.93
N ALA A 78 15.70 0.31 -2.56
CA ALA A 78 15.40 0.63 -1.16
C ALA A 78 14.18 -0.16 -0.63
N VAL A 79 13.30 -0.63 -1.52
CA VAL A 79 12.11 -1.40 -1.17
C VAL A 79 12.48 -2.87 -1.06
N GLY A 80 12.41 -3.40 0.16
CA GLY A 80 12.75 -4.80 0.43
C GLY A 80 11.59 -5.77 0.24
N ALA A 81 10.35 -5.29 0.37
CA ALA A 81 9.15 -6.09 0.19
C ALA A 81 7.92 -5.22 -0.13
N ILE A 82 6.97 -5.81 -0.86
CA ILE A 82 5.64 -5.27 -1.09
C ILE A 82 4.63 -6.33 -0.63
N LEU A 83 3.70 -5.95 0.24
CA LEU A 83 2.61 -6.78 0.73
C LEU A 83 1.28 -6.19 0.26
N GLU A 84 0.57 -6.92 -0.60
CA GLU A 84 -0.78 -6.57 -1.03
C GLU A 84 -1.81 -7.14 -0.05
N ALA A 85 -2.61 -6.28 0.59
CA ALA A 85 -3.60 -6.65 1.58
C ALA A 85 -5.06 -6.36 1.16
N TRP A 86 -5.28 -5.73 -0.01
CA TRP A 86 -6.61 -5.31 -0.46
C TRP A 86 -7.37 -4.52 0.62
N TYR A 87 -8.70 -4.64 0.73
CA TYR A 87 -9.44 -4.21 1.91
C TYR A 87 -9.58 -5.36 2.90
N PRO A 88 -8.78 -5.39 3.99
CA PRO A 88 -8.61 -6.60 4.81
C PRO A 88 -9.64 -6.75 5.94
N GLY A 89 -10.65 -5.88 5.99
CA GLY A 89 -11.67 -5.88 7.04
C GLY A 89 -11.13 -5.50 8.44
N GLN A 90 -11.91 -5.80 9.48
CA GLN A 90 -11.65 -5.34 10.85
C GLN A 90 -10.39 -5.95 11.48
N GLU A 91 -10.09 -7.22 11.18
CA GLU A 91 -8.91 -7.93 11.71
C GLU A 91 -7.66 -7.71 10.83
N GLY A 92 -7.77 -6.88 9.80
CA GLY A 92 -6.73 -6.74 8.79
C GLY A 92 -5.38 -6.29 9.33
N GLY A 93 -5.37 -5.43 10.36
CA GLY A 93 -4.13 -5.01 11.01
C GLY A 93 -3.39 -6.17 11.67
N LEU A 94 -4.11 -7.09 12.32
CA LEU A 94 -3.53 -8.30 12.93
C LEU A 94 -3.05 -9.26 11.85
N ALA A 95 -3.86 -9.52 10.82
CA ALA A 95 -3.47 -10.40 9.71
C ALA A 95 -2.21 -9.90 8.97
N ILE A 96 -2.08 -8.58 8.78
CA ILE A 96 -0.87 -7.97 8.21
C ILE A 96 0.33 -8.17 9.14
N ALA A 97 0.15 -7.99 10.45
CA ALA A 97 1.22 -8.19 11.43
C ALA A 97 1.70 -9.65 11.43
N ASP A 98 0.79 -10.62 11.50
CA ASP A 98 1.11 -12.05 11.48
C ASP A 98 1.93 -12.42 10.24
N ALA A 99 1.59 -11.85 9.07
CA ALA A 99 2.35 -12.06 7.84
C ALA A 99 3.75 -11.40 7.86
N LEU A 100 3.86 -10.18 8.39
CA LEU A 100 5.13 -9.44 8.46
C LEU A 100 6.11 -10.02 9.48
N PHE A 101 5.61 -10.55 10.59
CA PHE A 101 6.42 -11.17 11.63
C PHE A 101 6.64 -12.67 11.41
N GLY A 102 5.96 -13.26 10.43
CA GLY A 102 6.16 -14.65 10.01
C GLY A 102 5.41 -15.68 10.86
N ASP A 103 4.42 -15.24 11.63
CA ASP A 103 3.49 -16.13 12.34
C ASP A 103 2.63 -16.93 11.35
N VAL A 104 2.39 -16.37 10.17
CA VAL A 104 1.74 -17.04 9.02
C VAL A 104 2.50 -16.75 7.73
N ALA A 105 2.72 -17.77 6.90
CA ALA A 105 3.31 -17.60 5.57
C ALA A 105 2.27 -17.02 4.59
N PRO A 106 2.59 -15.94 3.84
CA PRO A 106 1.68 -15.40 2.82
C PRO A 106 1.37 -16.43 1.73
N ALA A 107 0.08 -16.75 1.55
CA ALA A 107 -0.39 -17.74 0.59
C ALA A 107 -1.28 -17.17 -0.53
N GLY A 108 -1.55 -15.86 -0.51
CA GLY A 108 -2.39 -15.18 -1.49
C GLY A 108 -1.89 -15.32 -2.93
N ARG A 109 -2.82 -15.16 -3.88
CA ARG A 109 -2.56 -15.06 -5.31
C ARG A 109 -3.31 -13.86 -5.86
N MET A 110 -2.74 -13.21 -6.86
CA MET A 110 -3.36 -12.04 -7.47
C MET A 110 -4.66 -12.43 -8.18
N PRO A 111 -5.81 -11.82 -7.83
CA PRO A 111 -7.07 -12.08 -8.51
C PRO A 111 -7.20 -11.30 -9.82
N VAL A 112 -6.34 -10.30 -10.04
CA VAL A 112 -6.35 -9.40 -11.19
C VAL A 112 -4.94 -9.14 -11.69
N THR A 113 -4.80 -8.87 -12.99
CA THR A 113 -3.55 -8.43 -13.62
C THR A 113 -3.61 -6.93 -13.90
N THR A 114 -2.48 -6.26 -13.79
CA THR A 114 -2.30 -4.82 -14.04
C THR A 114 -1.10 -4.58 -14.94
#